data_AF-A0A2V9MSN1-F1
#
_entry.id   AF-A0A2V9MSN1-F1
#
_cell.length_a   1.000
_cell.length_b   1.000
_cell.length_c   1.000
_cell.angle_alpha   90.00
_cell.angle_beta   90.00
_cell.angle_gamma   90.00
#
_symmetry.space_group_name_H-M   'P 1'
#
loop_
_entity.id
_entity.type
_entity.pdbx_description
1 polymer ?
#
loop_
_entity_poly.entity_id
_entity_poly.type
_entity_poly.pdbx_seq_one_letter_code
_entity_poly.pdbx_strand_id
1 'polypeptide(L)'
;MIADALMINIAFLFALAARFIYKVVFESAVSNSDVYNLIFWSYLKAYSKGTWLLTLICLVFFYFNGFYTYGRVYNGRYKALIVAQAVSLGYLLFGFLLYFFSGGLPAARGVWVLAWLVSLCLLVAARLWSRLWRNLVRSEHDLVIQPQKRKAHSVLVIGGAGYIGSALLPKLLDKGYRVRLLDLLLYGTEPIENVLRRPHVEVMQADFRQVDKVVEAVKDMDAVVHLGAIVGDPACALDKELTIEVNLMATRMIAEVAKASSVNRFIFASTCSVYGASKEILNEYSSLKPVSLYARSKIASERVLMRMATASFAPTCLRFSTIYGLSGRTRFDLVVNLLTAKGVVDGLITVIDGDQWRPFLHVDDAALAVLKALEAPLPLVRNQLFNVGSNDQNYTIQQVGEIIHELLPTAKLVCSGYGADSRNYRVDFSKIRKTLGFVPQWTIREGVQQVIKVLKSGEVKDYRDAKYSNVKFLTEEGRSRISCVNGWANRLIEQTASDYAVLAKAAGV
;
A
#
# COMPACT_ATOMS: atom_id res chain seq x y z
N MET A 1 9.18 -0.03 -33.28
CA MET A 1 9.82 0.27 -34.59
C MET A 1 9.23 -0.58 -35.70
N ILE A 2 9.50 -1.90 -35.76
CA ILE A 2 9.00 -2.77 -36.86
C ILE A 2 7.46 -2.76 -36.93
N ALA A 3 6.77 -2.92 -35.79
CA ALA A 3 5.31 -2.86 -35.74
C ALA A 3 4.75 -1.49 -36.18
N ASP A 4 5.42 -0.39 -35.81
CA ASP A 4 5.00 0.97 -36.21
C ASP A 4 5.19 1.20 -37.71
N ALA A 5 6.27 0.68 -38.30
CA ALA A 5 6.47 0.69 -39.75
C ALA A 5 5.35 -0.08 -40.47
N LEU A 6 5.03 -1.30 -40.00
CA LEU A 6 3.96 -2.10 -40.58
C LEU A 6 2.61 -1.38 -40.52
N MET A 7 2.26 -0.73 -39.41
CA MET A 7 1.01 0.02 -39.29
C MET A 7 0.90 1.18 -40.30
N ILE A 8 2.00 1.91 -40.54
CA ILE A 8 2.04 2.98 -41.55
C ILE A 8 1.83 2.41 -42.97
N ASN A 9 2.48 1.28 -43.26
CA ASN A 9 2.39 0.62 -44.56
C ASN A 9 0.96 0.08 -44.81
N ILE A 10 0.36 -0.56 -43.80
CA ILE A 10 -1.03 -1.05 -43.84
C ILE A 10 -2.00 0.12 -44.06
N ALA A 11 -1.82 1.23 -43.33
CA ALA A 11 -2.67 2.41 -43.48
C ALA A 11 -2.60 3.01 -44.90
N PHE A 12 -1.40 3.03 -45.49
CA PHE A 12 -1.23 3.56 -46.84
C PHE A 12 -1.80 2.62 -47.91
N LEU A 13 -1.58 1.31 -47.80
CA LEU A 13 -2.21 0.31 -48.68
C LEU A 13 -3.74 0.38 -48.60
N PHE A 14 -4.28 0.50 -47.40
CA PHE A 14 -5.71 0.66 -47.18
C PHE A 14 -6.25 1.90 -47.89
N ALA A 15 -5.55 3.04 -47.79
CA ALA A 15 -5.97 4.26 -48.45
C ALA A 15 -5.95 4.15 -49.98
N LEU A 16 -4.94 3.49 -50.54
CA LEU A 16 -4.85 3.22 -51.99
C LEU A 16 -5.96 2.29 -52.45
N ALA A 17 -6.23 1.21 -51.70
CA ALA A 17 -7.30 0.26 -52.00
C ALA A 17 -8.68 0.93 -51.91
N ALA A 18 -8.93 1.75 -50.89
CA ALA A 18 -10.18 2.49 -50.74
C ALA A 18 -10.40 3.47 -51.91
N ARG A 19 -9.35 4.18 -52.35
CA ARG A 19 -9.44 5.07 -53.52
C ARG A 19 -9.63 4.29 -54.83
N PHE A 20 -8.99 3.13 -54.97
CA PHE A 20 -9.19 2.23 -56.11
C PHE A 20 -10.65 1.78 -56.20
N ILE A 21 -11.21 1.25 -55.11
CA ILE A 21 -12.61 0.83 -55.03
C ILE A 21 -13.54 2.00 -55.36
N TYR A 22 -13.30 3.18 -54.76
CA TYR A 22 -14.10 4.36 -55.06
C TYR A 22 -14.10 4.70 -56.56
N LYS A 23 -12.93 4.68 -57.20
CA LYS A 23 -12.79 5.02 -58.61
C LYS A 23 -13.46 3.98 -59.52
N VAL A 24 -13.35 2.70 -59.17
CA VAL A 24 -14.00 1.59 -59.89
C VAL A 24 -15.52 1.67 -59.76
N VAL A 25 -16.05 1.96 -58.57
CA VAL A 25 -17.48 1.91 -58.28
C VAL A 25 -18.21 3.19 -58.69
N PHE A 26 -17.60 4.37 -58.50
CA PHE A 26 -18.31 5.64 -58.60
C PHE A 26 -17.84 6.56 -59.74
N GLU A 27 -16.60 6.43 -60.22
CA GLU A 27 -16.05 7.32 -61.28
C GLU A 27 -16.00 6.65 -62.67
N SER A 28 -16.12 5.32 -62.77
CA SER A 28 -15.91 4.59 -64.02
C SER A 28 -17.24 4.33 -64.75
N ALA A 29 -17.62 5.23 -65.64
CA ALA A 29 -18.77 5.05 -66.56
C ALA A 29 -18.45 4.11 -67.75
N VAL A 30 -17.23 3.56 -67.85
CA VAL A 30 -16.78 2.73 -68.97
C VAL A 30 -16.27 1.39 -68.44
N SER A 31 -17.00 0.32 -68.74
CA SER A 31 -16.69 -1.09 -68.46
C SER A 31 -15.55 -1.58 -69.37
N ASN A 32 -14.31 -1.21 -69.11
CA ASN A 32 -13.16 -1.76 -69.82
C ASN A 32 -12.08 -2.25 -68.85
N SER A 33 -11.79 -3.55 -68.86
CA SER A 33 -10.87 -4.22 -67.93
C SER A 33 -9.45 -3.65 -67.95
N ASP A 34 -9.02 -3.13 -69.10
CA ASP A 34 -7.68 -2.58 -69.29
C ASP A 34 -7.46 -1.28 -68.51
N VAL A 35 -8.52 -0.49 -68.31
CA VAL A 35 -8.46 0.76 -67.54
C VAL A 35 -8.26 0.47 -66.05
N TYR A 36 -8.93 -0.57 -65.52
CA TYR A 36 -8.76 -0.99 -64.12
C TYR A 36 -7.36 -1.52 -63.85
N ASN A 37 -6.82 -2.34 -64.77
CA ASN A 37 -5.45 -2.82 -64.68
C ASN A 37 -4.45 -1.64 -64.66
N LEU A 38 -4.62 -0.66 -65.53
CA LEU A 38 -3.72 0.50 -65.58
C LEU A 38 -3.79 1.36 -64.31
N ILE A 39 -4.98 1.58 -63.74
CA ILE A 39 -5.16 2.28 -62.46
C ILE A 39 -4.53 1.48 -61.31
N PHE A 40 -4.74 0.16 -61.27
CA PHE A 40 -4.16 -0.70 -60.25
C PHE A 40 -2.62 -0.62 -60.25
N TRP A 41 -1.99 -0.79 -61.42
CA TRP A 41 -0.55 -0.67 -61.54
C TRP A 41 -0.02 0.73 -61.19
N SER A 42 -0.80 1.79 -61.46
CA SER A 42 -0.45 3.16 -61.07
C SER A 42 -0.38 3.34 -59.54
N TYR A 43 -1.31 2.72 -58.80
CA TYR A 43 -1.33 2.75 -57.33
C TYR A 43 -0.27 1.85 -56.71
N LEU A 44 0.01 0.69 -57.31
CA LEU A 44 1.12 -0.15 -56.86
C LEU A 44 2.46 0.55 -57.05
N LYS A 45 2.63 1.30 -58.14
CA LYS A 45 3.80 2.16 -58.38
C LYS A 45 3.88 3.34 -57.42
N ALA A 46 2.74 3.92 -57.04
CA ALA A 46 2.68 4.95 -56.00
C ALA A 46 3.11 4.39 -54.63
N TYR A 47 2.68 3.16 -54.31
CA TYR A 47 3.08 2.46 -53.10
C TYR A 47 4.59 2.19 -53.07
N SER A 48 5.15 1.56 -54.11
CA SER A 48 6.57 1.20 -54.12
C SER A 48 7.49 2.42 -54.03
N LYS A 49 7.11 3.55 -54.66
CA LYS A 49 7.90 4.78 -54.62
C LYS A 49 7.73 5.61 -53.36
N GLY A 50 6.53 5.68 -52.78
CA GLY A 50 6.24 6.58 -51.66
C GLY A 50 6.48 5.98 -50.28
N THR A 51 6.33 4.66 -50.15
CA THR A 51 6.18 4.04 -48.82
C THR A 51 7.47 4.01 -48.01
N TRP A 52 8.62 3.77 -48.65
CA TRP A 52 9.90 3.72 -47.96
C TRP A 52 10.24 5.08 -47.34
N LEU A 53 10.01 6.17 -48.09
CA LEU A 53 10.28 7.53 -47.64
C LEU A 53 9.31 7.96 -46.54
N LEU A 54 8.01 7.67 -46.70
CA LEU A 54 6.99 7.93 -45.68
C LEU A 54 7.31 7.20 -44.37
N THR A 55 7.68 5.92 -44.47
CA THR A 55 8.02 5.08 -43.32
C THR A 55 9.25 5.62 -42.61
N LEU A 56 10.31 5.96 -43.35
CA LEU A 56 11.54 6.51 -42.79
C LEU A 56 11.29 7.81 -42.03
N ILE A 57 10.58 8.76 -42.64
CA ILE A 57 10.25 10.06 -42.02
C ILE A 57 9.45 9.84 -40.74
N CYS A 58 8.39 9.03 -40.79
CA CYS A 58 7.56 8.79 -39.61
C CYS A 58 8.36 8.13 -38.48
N LEU A 59 9.23 7.16 -38.78
CA LEU A 59 10.07 6.52 -37.75
C LEU A 59 11.05 7.49 -37.09
N VAL A 60 11.61 8.44 -37.85
CA VAL A 60 12.48 9.50 -37.30
C VAL A 60 11.69 10.40 -36.34
N PHE A 61 10.49 10.85 -36.74
CA PHE A 61 9.64 11.66 -35.86
C PHE A 61 9.20 10.89 -34.61
N PHE A 62 8.89 9.60 -34.76
CA PHE A 62 8.54 8.73 -33.64
C PHE A 62 9.69 8.60 -32.64
N TYR A 63 10.92 8.48 -33.14
CA TYR A 63 12.12 8.45 -32.29
C TYR A 63 12.30 9.75 -31.51
N PHE A 64 12.24 10.91 -32.17
CA PHE A 64 12.37 12.22 -31.50
C PHE A 64 11.23 12.53 -30.52
N ASN A 65 10.03 12.02 -30.78
CA ASN A 65 8.89 12.15 -29.86
C ASN A 65 8.88 11.08 -28.74
N GLY A 66 9.97 10.33 -28.60
CA GLY A 66 10.18 9.42 -27.47
C GLY A 66 9.40 8.11 -27.54
N PHE A 67 8.98 7.66 -28.73
CA PHE A 67 8.27 6.39 -28.86
C PHE A 67 9.16 5.18 -28.53
N TYR A 68 10.48 5.33 -28.65
CA TYR A 68 11.46 4.25 -28.51
C TYR A 68 12.48 4.49 -27.41
N THR A 69 12.42 5.63 -26.72
CA THR A 69 13.31 5.96 -25.61
C THR A 69 12.53 5.90 -24.29
N TYR A 70 13.13 5.33 -23.25
CA TYR A 70 12.57 5.28 -21.89
C TYR A 70 12.61 6.66 -21.17
N GLY A 71 12.35 7.74 -21.90
CA GLY A 71 12.46 9.12 -21.42
C GLY A 71 11.22 9.61 -20.68
N ARG A 72 11.42 10.53 -19.72
CA ARG A 72 10.40 11.13 -18.82
C ARG A 72 9.20 11.82 -19.52
N VAL A 73 9.26 12.01 -20.84
CA VAL A 73 8.25 12.74 -21.63
C VAL A 73 7.02 11.86 -21.94
N TYR A 74 7.15 10.54 -21.85
CA TYR A 74 6.06 9.62 -22.15
C TYR A 74 5.16 9.35 -20.95
N ASN A 75 4.52 10.41 -20.45
CA ASN A 75 3.65 10.34 -19.28
C ASN A 75 2.23 9.90 -19.69
N GLY A 76 1.61 9.04 -18.88
CA GLY A 76 0.42 8.29 -19.30
C GLY A 76 -0.82 9.13 -19.67
N ARG A 77 -0.91 10.39 -19.25
CA ARG A 77 -2.06 11.27 -19.53
C ARG A 77 -2.03 11.90 -20.92
N TYR A 78 -0.86 12.06 -21.54
CA TYR A 78 -0.70 12.75 -22.83
C TYR A 78 -0.30 11.81 -23.97
N LYS A 79 -0.34 10.49 -23.73
CA LYS A 79 0.12 9.45 -24.66
C LYS A 79 -0.51 9.59 -26.06
N ALA A 80 -1.83 9.78 -26.13
CA ALA A 80 -2.55 9.93 -27.40
C ALA A 80 -2.19 11.22 -28.13
N LEU A 81 -2.00 12.32 -27.41
CA LEU A 81 -1.61 13.62 -27.98
C LEU A 81 -0.19 13.57 -28.56
N ILE A 82 0.75 12.94 -27.86
CA ILE A 82 2.12 12.73 -28.36
C ILE A 82 2.12 11.86 -29.62
N VAL A 83 1.25 10.83 -29.68
CA VAL A 83 1.08 10.03 -30.90
C VAL A 83 0.54 10.88 -32.04
N ALA A 84 -0.52 11.65 -31.77
CA ALA A 84 -1.16 12.48 -32.77
C ALA A 84 -0.23 13.52 -33.37
N GLN A 85 0.56 14.18 -32.54
CA GLN A 85 1.55 15.15 -32.96
C GLN A 85 2.62 14.52 -33.86
N ALA A 86 3.23 13.41 -33.44
CA ALA A 86 4.32 12.80 -34.18
C ALA A 86 3.88 12.22 -35.54
N VAL A 87 2.69 11.59 -35.61
CA VAL A 87 2.13 11.08 -36.87
C VAL A 87 1.80 12.23 -37.82
N SER A 88 1.18 13.29 -37.30
CA SER A 88 0.77 14.43 -38.13
C SER A 88 1.98 15.19 -38.69
N LEU A 89 3.02 15.42 -37.88
CA LEU A 89 4.26 16.04 -38.33
C LEU A 89 4.98 15.19 -39.39
N GLY A 90 4.99 13.87 -39.23
CA GLY A 90 5.59 12.95 -40.21
C GLY A 90 4.90 13.03 -41.59
N TYR A 91 3.56 13.00 -41.61
CA TYR A 91 2.79 13.11 -42.85
C TYR A 91 2.86 14.52 -43.49
N LEU A 92 2.90 15.58 -42.68
CA LEU A 92 3.07 16.95 -43.16
C LEU A 92 4.44 17.15 -43.82
N LEU A 93 5.52 16.70 -43.16
CA LEU A 93 6.86 16.80 -43.74
C LEU A 93 6.98 15.95 -45.01
N PHE A 94 6.41 14.75 -45.02
CA PHE A 94 6.39 13.91 -46.20
C PHE A 94 5.65 14.59 -47.36
N GLY A 95 4.46 15.17 -47.11
CA GLY A 95 3.72 15.93 -48.12
C GLY A 95 4.49 17.14 -48.65
N PHE A 96 5.19 17.86 -47.77
CA PHE A 96 6.07 18.98 -48.14
C PHE A 96 7.24 18.51 -49.02
N LEU A 97 7.91 17.41 -48.65
CA LEU A 97 9.02 16.86 -49.44
C LEU A 97 8.55 16.33 -50.79
N LEU A 98 7.37 15.71 -50.87
CA LEU A 98 6.79 15.30 -52.15
C LEU A 98 6.51 16.48 -53.07
N TYR A 99 6.05 17.60 -52.52
CA TYR A 99 5.76 18.81 -53.29
C TYR A 99 7.04 19.42 -53.90
N PHE A 100 8.17 19.37 -53.19
CA PHE A 100 9.43 19.98 -53.64
C PHE A 100 10.34 19.04 -54.45
N PHE A 101 10.44 17.77 -54.08
CA PHE A 101 11.46 16.85 -54.62
C PHE A 101 10.93 15.85 -55.65
N SER A 102 9.62 15.66 -55.77
CA SER A 102 9.05 14.69 -56.70
C SER A 102 8.14 15.37 -57.70
N GLY A 103 8.36 15.11 -59.00
CA GLY A 103 7.45 15.49 -60.10
C GLY A 103 6.11 14.74 -60.04
N GLY A 104 5.42 14.82 -58.90
CA GLY A 104 4.17 14.15 -58.58
C GLY A 104 4.31 12.65 -58.37
N LEU A 105 4.14 12.17 -57.13
CA LEU A 105 3.69 10.79 -56.95
C LEU A 105 2.26 10.65 -57.51
N PRO A 106 1.92 9.57 -58.25
CA PRO A 106 0.62 9.39 -58.88
C PRO A 106 -0.46 8.94 -57.88
N ALA A 107 -0.56 9.61 -56.73
CA ALA A 107 -1.60 9.36 -55.73
C ALA A 107 -2.41 10.64 -55.51
N ALA A 108 -3.73 10.52 -55.57
CA ALA A 108 -4.63 11.63 -55.31
C ALA A 108 -4.44 12.15 -53.88
N ARG A 109 -4.61 13.47 -53.68
CA ARG A 109 -4.45 14.12 -52.37
C ARG A 109 -5.29 13.46 -51.26
N GLY A 110 -6.48 12.97 -51.61
CA GLY A 110 -7.36 12.23 -50.69
C GLY A 110 -6.75 10.93 -50.14
N VAL A 111 -5.86 10.26 -50.88
CA VAL A 111 -5.16 9.06 -50.41
C VAL A 111 -4.25 9.38 -49.23
N TRP A 112 -3.56 10.52 -49.29
CA TRP A 112 -2.63 10.92 -48.22
C TRP A 112 -3.37 11.32 -46.95
N VAL A 113 -4.49 12.03 -47.07
CA VAL A 113 -5.35 12.39 -45.93
C VAL A 113 -5.94 11.13 -45.29
N LEU A 114 -6.42 10.19 -46.09
CA LEU A 114 -6.96 8.93 -45.58
C LEU A 114 -5.88 8.07 -44.92
N ALA A 115 -4.69 7.97 -45.53
CA ALA A 115 -3.56 7.25 -44.96
C ALA A 115 -3.10 7.86 -43.62
N TRP A 116 -3.12 9.19 -43.49
CA TRP A 116 -2.84 9.89 -42.23
C TRP A 116 -3.87 9.53 -41.15
N LEU A 117 -5.16 9.62 -41.46
CA LEU A 117 -6.24 9.28 -40.52
C LEU A 117 -6.12 7.84 -40.02
N VAL A 118 -5.93 6.88 -40.94
CA VAL A 118 -5.85 5.46 -40.58
C VAL A 118 -4.58 5.18 -39.77
N SER A 119 -3.43 5.75 -40.14
CA SER A 119 -2.19 5.64 -39.35
C SER A 119 -2.36 6.18 -37.93
N LEU A 120 -3.01 7.34 -37.80
CA LEU A 120 -3.29 7.95 -36.51
C LEU A 120 -4.16 7.04 -35.64
N CYS A 121 -5.27 6.53 -36.19
CA CYS A 121 -6.17 5.62 -35.49
C CYS A 121 -5.46 4.34 -35.04
N LEU A 122 -4.71 3.67 -35.93
CA LEU A 122 -4.01 2.43 -35.62
C LEU A 122 -2.96 2.62 -34.52
N LEU A 123 -2.14 3.67 -34.61
CA LEU A 123 -1.08 3.93 -33.63
C LEU A 123 -1.62 4.35 -32.26
N VAL A 124 -2.71 5.12 -32.22
CA VAL A 124 -3.40 5.48 -30.97
C VAL A 124 -4.03 4.23 -30.36
N ALA A 125 -4.76 3.44 -31.16
CA ALA A 125 -5.40 2.21 -30.72
C ALA A 125 -4.38 1.21 -30.14
N ALA A 126 -3.29 0.93 -30.85
CA ALA A 126 -2.24 0.02 -30.40
C ALA A 126 -1.65 0.42 -29.03
N ARG A 127 -1.56 1.73 -28.75
CA ARG A 127 -0.98 2.25 -27.50
C ARG A 127 -1.96 2.43 -26.37
N LEU A 128 -3.25 2.52 -26.68
CA LEU A 128 -4.35 2.48 -25.72
C LEU A 128 -4.85 1.05 -25.48
N TRP A 129 -4.50 0.09 -26.34
CA TRP A 129 -4.95 -1.31 -26.27
C TRP A 129 -4.67 -1.95 -24.91
N SER A 130 -3.45 -1.79 -24.37
CA SER A 130 -3.14 -2.30 -23.01
C SER A 130 -4.03 -1.71 -21.92
N ARG A 131 -4.54 -0.48 -22.06
CA ARG A 131 -5.48 0.12 -21.10
C ARG A 131 -6.89 -0.38 -21.33
N LEU A 132 -7.34 -0.43 -22.58
CA LEU A 132 -8.65 -0.93 -22.97
C LEU A 132 -8.80 -2.41 -22.58
N TRP A 133 -7.82 -3.24 -22.90
CA TRP A 133 -7.77 -4.65 -22.54
C TRP A 133 -7.74 -4.86 -21.02
N ARG A 134 -6.98 -4.04 -20.28
CA ARG A 134 -7.02 -4.07 -18.81
C ARG A 134 -8.39 -3.72 -18.24
N ASN A 135 -9.13 -2.83 -18.88
CA ASN A 135 -10.47 -2.47 -18.45
C ASN A 135 -11.52 -3.54 -18.83
N LEU A 136 -11.40 -4.13 -20.02
CA LEU A 136 -12.27 -5.20 -20.52
C LEU A 136 -12.06 -6.53 -19.77
N VAL A 137 -10.82 -6.96 -19.58
CA VAL A 137 -10.51 -8.18 -18.80
C VAL A 137 -10.88 -7.99 -17.32
N ARG A 138 -10.83 -6.77 -16.78
CA ARG A 138 -11.36 -6.46 -15.44
C ARG A 138 -12.87 -6.70 -15.36
N SER A 139 -13.64 -6.28 -16.37
CA SER A 139 -15.09 -6.52 -16.36
C SER A 139 -15.46 -8.00 -16.43
N GLU A 140 -14.69 -8.83 -17.13
CA GLU A 140 -14.93 -10.27 -17.17
C GLU A 140 -14.53 -10.97 -15.86
N HIS A 141 -13.41 -10.58 -15.24
CA HIS A 141 -13.02 -11.12 -13.93
C HIS A 141 -13.96 -10.72 -12.79
N ASP A 142 -14.50 -9.50 -12.83
CA ASP A 142 -15.46 -9.00 -11.82
C ASP A 142 -16.85 -9.68 -11.94
N LEU A 143 -17.16 -10.35 -13.06
CA LEU A 143 -18.39 -11.13 -13.25
C LEU A 143 -18.26 -12.59 -12.73
N VAL A 144 -17.05 -13.17 -12.75
CA VAL A 144 -16.83 -14.59 -12.41
C VAL A 144 -16.62 -14.82 -10.91
N ILE A 145 -16.27 -13.79 -10.14
CA ILE A 145 -16.19 -13.85 -8.69
C ILE A 145 -16.97 -12.65 -8.15
N GLN A 146 -18.23 -12.84 -7.77
CA GLN A 146 -18.86 -11.91 -6.84
C GLN A 146 -18.46 -12.36 -5.43
N PRO A 147 -17.51 -11.70 -4.74
CA PRO A 147 -17.41 -11.87 -3.31
C PRO A 147 -18.75 -11.38 -2.77
N GLN A 148 -19.48 -12.23 -2.04
CA GLN A 148 -20.78 -11.86 -1.49
C GLN A 148 -20.71 -10.45 -0.90
N LYS A 149 -21.66 -9.60 -1.28
CA LYS A 149 -21.95 -8.26 -0.72
C LYS A 149 -22.25 -8.28 0.79
N ARG A 150 -21.90 -9.31 1.55
CA ARG A 150 -22.11 -9.35 2.99
C ARG A 150 -21.16 -8.37 3.65
N LYS A 151 -21.72 -7.44 4.43
CA LYS A 151 -20.96 -6.67 5.41
C LYS A 151 -20.26 -7.70 6.31
N ALA A 152 -18.99 -7.48 6.64
CA ALA A 152 -18.33 -8.35 7.61
C ALA A 152 -19.13 -8.29 8.93
N HIS A 153 -19.47 -9.44 9.48
CA HIS A 153 -20.17 -9.57 10.76
C HIS A 153 -19.30 -10.26 11.80
N SER A 154 -18.39 -11.14 11.40
CA SER A 154 -17.37 -11.75 12.26
C SER A 154 -15.96 -11.24 11.92
N VAL A 155 -15.18 -10.87 12.94
CA VAL A 155 -13.82 -10.32 12.77
C VAL A 155 -12.87 -11.02 13.73
N LEU A 156 -11.78 -11.56 13.18
CA LEU A 156 -10.62 -11.96 13.97
C LEU A 156 -9.71 -10.75 14.20
N VAL A 157 -9.45 -10.41 15.45
CA VAL A 157 -8.49 -9.39 15.85
C VAL A 157 -7.27 -10.07 16.45
N ILE A 158 -6.14 -10.02 15.74
CA ILE A 158 -4.86 -10.54 16.23
C ILE A 158 -4.11 -9.41 16.93
N GLY A 159 -3.66 -9.63 18.17
CA GLY A 159 -3.05 -8.58 18.99
C GLY A 159 -4.07 -7.61 19.61
N GLY A 160 -5.31 -8.07 19.82
CA GLY A 160 -6.39 -7.23 20.31
C GLY A 160 -6.31 -6.87 21.80
N ALA A 161 -5.48 -7.52 22.61
CA ALA A 161 -5.18 -7.08 23.97
C ALA A 161 -4.06 -6.02 24.03
N GLY A 162 -3.49 -5.67 22.87
CA GLY A 162 -2.47 -4.65 22.74
C GLY A 162 -3.02 -3.22 22.75
N TYR A 163 -2.13 -2.27 22.44
CA TYR A 163 -2.40 -0.82 22.49
C TYR A 163 -3.56 -0.39 21.57
N ILE A 164 -3.44 -0.63 20.25
CA ILE A 164 -4.51 -0.31 19.29
C ILE A 164 -5.70 -1.27 19.47
N GLY A 165 -5.41 -2.53 19.79
CA GLY A 165 -6.40 -3.58 19.96
C GLY A 165 -7.45 -3.25 21.02
N SER A 166 -7.00 -2.91 22.23
CA SER A 166 -7.88 -2.57 23.36
C SER A 166 -8.76 -1.35 23.09
N ALA A 167 -8.32 -0.41 22.24
CA ALA A 167 -9.14 0.71 21.77
C ALA A 167 -10.11 0.32 20.63
N LEU A 168 -9.78 -0.71 19.85
CA LEU A 168 -10.59 -1.20 18.73
C LEU A 168 -11.76 -2.08 19.19
N LEU A 169 -11.54 -2.98 20.16
CA LEU A 169 -12.53 -3.97 20.58
C LEU A 169 -13.87 -3.34 20.99
N PRO A 170 -13.94 -2.28 21.83
CA PRO A 170 -15.21 -1.64 22.17
C PRO A 170 -15.94 -1.13 20.93
N LYS A 171 -15.24 -0.49 19.99
CA LYS A 171 -15.84 0.08 18.77
C LYS A 171 -16.41 -0.99 17.85
N LEU A 172 -15.77 -2.16 17.77
CA LEU A 172 -16.32 -3.29 17.01
C LEU A 172 -17.58 -3.85 17.66
N LEU A 173 -17.57 -4.03 18.98
CA LEU A 173 -18.71 -4.57 19.72
C LEU A 173 -19.91 -3.61 19.72
N ASP A 174 -19.67 -2.31 19.83
CA ASP A 174 -20.70 -1.27 19.73
C ASP A 174 -21.34 -1.22 18.33
N LYS A 175 -20.62 -1.69 17.30
CA LYS A 175 -21.11 -1.85 15.94
C LYS A 175 -21.78 -3.21 15.68
N GLY A 176 -21.87 -4.07 16.70
CA GLY A 176 -22.52 -5.37 16.62
C GLY A 176 -21.70 -6.46 15.94
N TYR A 177 -20.38 -6.28 15.81
CA TYR A 177 -19.50 -7.33 15.29
C TYR A 177 -19.37 -8.48 16.30
N ARG A 178 -19.30 -9.71 15.79
CA ARG A 178 -18.75 -10.86 16.53
C ARG A 178 -17.24 -10.79 16.44
N VAL A 179 -16.56 -10.74 17.58
CA VAL A 179 -15.12 -10.54 17.64
C VAL A 179 -14.47 -11.76 18.26
N ARG A 180 -13.58 -12.41 17.50
CA ARG A 180 -12.62 -13.36 18.05
C ARG A 180 -11.29 -12.64 18.25
N LEU A 181 -10.73 -12.76 19.44
CA LEU A 181 -9.42 -12.23 19.79
C LEU A 181 -8.41 -13.37 19.76
N LEU A 182 -7.31 -13.22 19.01
CA LEU A 182 -6.14 -14.09 19.11
C LEU A 182 -4.97 -13.27 19.66
N ASP A 183 -4.56 -13.58 20.88
CA ASP A 183 -3.49 -12.84 21.58
C ASP A 183 -2.79 -13.76 22.58
N LEU A 184 -1.49 -13.54 22.80
CA LEU A 184 -0.74 -14.27 23.81
C LEU A 184 -1.05 -13.76 25.24
N LEU A 185 -1.74 -12.61 25.34
CA LEU A 185 -2.04 -11.90 26.59
C LEU A 185 -0.76 -11.59 27.39
N LEU A 186 0.29 -11.18 26.67
CA LEU A 186 1.61 -10.88 27.24
C LEU A 186 1.53 -9.90 28.43
N TYR A 187 0.64 -8.92 28.34
CA TYR A 187 0.41 -7.88 29.34
C TYR A 187 -0.79 -8.19 30.26
N GLY A 188 -1.24 -9.45 30.32
CA GLY A 188 -2.42 -9.85 31.07
C GLY A 188 -3.74 -9.52 30.37
N THR A 189 -4.84 -9.74 31.09
CA THR A 189 -6.23 -9.52 30.63
C THR A 189 -6.77 -8.13 30.97
N GLU A 190 -6.11 -7.41 31.88
CA GLU A 190 -6.48 -6.06 32.33
C GLU A 190 -6.77 -5.09 31.17
N PRO A 191 -6.00 -5.09 30.06
CA PRO A 191 -6.27 -4.20 28.92
C PRO A 191 -7.62 -4.35 28.25
N ILE A 192 -8.29 -5.48 28.44
CA ILE A 192 -9.54 -5.83 27.75
C ILE A 192 -10.65 -6.21 28.74
N GLU A 193 -10.45 -5.99 30.03
CA GLU A 193 -11.40 -6.40 31.06
C GLU A 193 -12.81 -5.84 30.83
N ASN A 194 -12.89 -4.61 30.34
CA ASN A 194 -14.14 -3.92 29.98
C ASN A 194 -14.93 -4.59 28.84
N VAL A 195 -14.30 -5.45 28.03
CA VAL A 195 -14.96 -6.16 26.93
C VAL A 195 -15.12 -7.65 27.18
N LEU A 196 -14.39 -8.27 28.11
CA LEU A 196 -14.44 -9.71 28.38
C LEU A 196 -15.85 -10.23 28.72
N ARG A 197 -16.68 -9.40 29.36
CA ARG A 197 -18.05 -9.77 29.75
C ARG A 197 -19.12 -9.40 28.72
N ARG A 198 -18.73 -8.79 27.60
CA ARG A 198 -19.69 -8.38 26.57
C ARG A 198 -20.09 -9.60 25.72
N PRO A 199 -21.35 -9.65 25.24
CA PRO A 199 -21.75 -10.68 24.28
C PRO A 199 -20.92 -10.54 23.00
N HIS A 200 -20.80 -11.65 22.27
CA HIS A 200 -20.11 -11.70 20.97
C HIS A 200 -18.60 -11.49 21.00
N VAL A 201 -17.95 -11.62 22.15
CA VAL A 201 -16.49 -11.70 22.29
C VAL A 201 -16.07 -13.14 22.55
N GLU A 202 -15.09 -13.62 21.83
CA GLU A 202 -14.39 -14.89 22.08
C GLU A 202 -12.90 -14.60 22.24
N VAL A 203 -12.28 -15.07 23.33
CA VAL A 203 -10.84 -14.89 23.58
C VAL A 203 -10.11 -16.21 23.40
N MET A 204 -9.20 -16.22 22.43
CA MET A 204 -8.29 -17.32 22.16
C MET A 204 -6.89 -16.92 22.60
N GLN A 205 -6.49 -17.39 23.78
CA GLN A 205 -5.13 -17.15 24.27
C GLN A 205 -4.15 -18.10 23.59
N ALA A 206 -3.45 -17.61 22.58
CA ALA A 206 -2.44 -18.38 21.85
C ALA A 206 -1.44 -17.47 21.13
N ASP A 207 -0.29 -18.03 20.78
CA ASP A 207 0.69 -17.35 19.94
C ASP A 207 0.31 -17.52 18.47
N PHE A 208 0.13 -16.40 17.75
CA PHE A 208 -0.23 -16.40 16.33
C PHE A 208 0.88 -16.89 15.39
N ARG A 209 2.06 -17.23 15.89
CA ARG A 209 3.10 -17.94 15.12
C ARG A 209 2.77 -19.42 14.92
N GLN A 210 1.90 -19.98 15.78
CA GLN A 210 1.44 -21.36 15.67
C GLN A 210 0.35 -21.46 14.60
N VAL A 211 0.63 -22.17 13.51
CA VAL A 211 -0.26 -22.25 12.34
C VAL A 211 -1.60 -22.92 12.67
N ASP A 212 -1.59 -23.95 13.51
CA ASP A 212 -2.80 -24.66 13.97
C ASP A 212 -3.75 -23.70 14.72
N LYS A 213 -3.19 -22.84 15.58
CA LYS A 213 -3.95 -21.82 16.32
C LYS A 213 -4.51 -20.74 15.41
N VAL A 214 -3.77 -20.34 14.38
CA VAL A 214 -4.28 -19.39 13.38
C VAL A 214 -5.39 -20.00 12.54
N VAL A 215 -5.27 -21.27 12.13
CA VAL A 215 -6.31 -22.00 11.39
C VAL A 215 -7.60 -22.08 12.21
N GLU A 216 -7.50 -22.45 13.48
CA GLU A 216 -8.64 -22.46 14.42
C GLU A 216 -9.26 -21.06 14.55
N ALA A 217 -8.42 -20.03 14.77
CA ALA A 217 -8.89 -18.66 14.97
C ALA A 217 -9.58 -18.06 13.72
N VAL A 218 -9.13 -18.41 12.52
CA VAL A 218 -9.66 -17.88 11.25
C VAL A 218 -10.99 -18.52 10.86
N LYS A 219 -11.32 -19.69 11.41
CA LYS A 219 -12.55 -20.42 11.08
C LYS A 219 -13.80 -19.56 11.29
N ASP A 220 -14.68 -19.54 10.28
CA ASP A 220 -15.97 -18.81 10.26
C ASP A 220 -15.85 -17.27 10.40
N MET A 221 -14.68 -16.70 10.06
CA MET A 221 -14.43 -15.26 10.10
C MET A 221 -14.59 -14.60 8.72
N ASP A 222 -15.23 -13.42 8.68
CA ASP A 222 -15.39 -12.64 7.44
C ASP A 222 -14.17 -11.73 7.18
N ALA A 223 -13.48 -11.31 8.23
CA ALA A 223 -12.35 -10.40 8.17
C ALA A 223 -11.27 -10.72 9.22
N VAL A 224 -10.02 -10.43 8.88
CA VAL A 224 -8.88 -10.41 9.82
C VAL A 224 -8.36 -8.98 9.98
N VAL A 225 -8.17 -8.55 11.22
CA VAL A 225 -7.41 -7.36 11.60
C VAL A 225 -6.14 -7.81 12.32
N HIS A 226 -5.01 -7.68 11.64
CA HIS A 226 -3.71 -8.06 12.16
C HIS A 226 -2.98 -6.86 12.77
N LEU A 227 -3.06 -6.74 14.10
CA LEU A 227 -2.37 -5.73 14.91
C LEU A 227 -1.14 -6.31 15.64
N GLY A 228 -1.03 -7.64 15.71
CA GLY A 228 0.03 -8.36 16.41
C GLY A 228 1.40 -8.10 15.79
N ALA A 229 2.32 -7.58 16.60
CA ALA A 229 3.72 -7.35 16.22
C ALA A 229 4.57 -7.03 17.46
N ILE A 230 5.87 -7.22 17.36
CA ILE A 230 6.84 -6.50 18.20
C ILE A 230 6.96 -5.08 17.62
N VAL A 231 6.62 -4.08 18.43
CA VAL A 231 6.48 -2.68 17.97
C VAL A 231 7.49 -1.78 18.65
N GLY A 232 8.17 -0.97 17.85
CA GLY A 232 9.16 0.01 18.28
C GLY A 232 10.57 -0.44 17.90
N ASP A 233 11.38 0.50 17.41
CA ASP A 233 12.73 0.20 16.96
C ASP A 233 13.62 -0.40 18.06
N PRO A 234 13.68 0.16 19.28
CA PRO A 234 14.52 -0.43 20.32
C PRO A 234 14.05 -1.83 20.73
N ALA A 235 12.73 -2.08 20.75
CA ALA A 235 12.17 -3.39 21.07
C ALA A 235 12.51 -4.44 19.99
N CYS A 236 12.44 -4.06 18.72
CA CYS A 236 12.82 -4.93 17.61
C CYS A 236 14.33 -5.20 17.53
N ALA A 237 15.16 -4.26 18.00
CA ALA A 237 16.60 -4.40 18.00
C ALA A 237 17.13 -5.40 19.05
N LEU A 238 16.33 -5.73 20.08
CA LEU A 238 16.71 -6.69 21.13
C LEU A 238 16.92 -8.10 20.58
N ASP A 239 16.10 -8.52 19.61
CA ASP A 239 16.13 -9.86 19.03
C ASP A 239 15.66 -9.80 17.57
N LYS A 240 16.60 -9.92 16.64
CA LYS A 240 16.36 -9.71 15.22
C LYS A 240 15.59 -10.87 14.61
N GLU A 241 15.98 -12.09 14.98
CA GLU A 241 15.40 -13.35 14.54
C GLU A 241 13.94 -13.42 14.98
N LEU A 242 13.68 -13.16 16.27
CA LEU A 242 12.32 -13.12 16.80
C LEU A 242 11.48 -12.04 16.12
N THR A 243 12.07 -10.86 15.85
CA THR A 243 11.36 -9.80 15.13
C THR A 243 10.96 -10.23 13.72
N ILE A 244 11.84 -10.92 12.99
CA ILE A 244 11.55 -11.42 11.64
C ILE A 244 10.45 -12.49 11.70
N GLU A 245 10.53 -13.41 12.67
CA GLU A 245 9.54 -14.47 12.88
C GLU A 245 8.15 -13.87 13.16
N VAL A 246 8.05 -12.99 14.16
CA VAL A 246 6.79 -12.38 14.59
C VAL A 246 6.24 -11.40 13.55
N ASN A 247 7.06 -10.45 13.08
CA ASN A 247 6.54 -9.33 12.29
C ASN A 247 6.37 -9.68 10.80
N LEU A 248 7.15 -10.61 10.26
CA LEU A 248 7.14 -10.94 8.82
C LEU A 248 6.65 -12.36 8.54
N MET A 249 7.27 -13.38 9.13
CA MET A 249 6.93 -14.77 8.80
C MET A 249 5.52 -15.12 9.25
N ALA A 250 5.16 -14.77 10.49
CA ALA A 250 3.82 -14.99 10.99
C ALA A 250 2.78 -14.16 10.22
N THR A 251 3.08 -12.90 9.90
CA THR A 251 2.19 -12.06 9.05
C THR A 251 1.90 -12.72 7.70
N ARG A 252 2.92 -13.29 7.04
CA ARG A 252 2.74 -14.04 5.79
C ARG A 252 1.86 -15.27 6.02
N MET A 253 2.17 -16.08 7.02
CA MET A 253 1.42 -17.30 7.33
C MET A 253 -0.05 -17.00 7.63
N ILE A 254 -0.33 -16.00 8.47
CA ILE A 254 -1.70 -15.58 8.80
C ILE A 254 -2.46 -15.16 7.54
N ALA A 255 -1.81 -14.42 6.64
CA ALA A 255 -2.44 -14.04 5.38
C ALA A 255 -2.69 -15.23 4.45
N GLU A 256 -1.80 -16.23 4.44
CA GLU A 256 -1.97 -17.45 3.65
C GLU A 256 -3.15 -18.28 4.18
N VAL A 257 -3.25 -18.44 5.50
CA VAL A 257 -4.38 -19.12 6.17
C VAL A 257 -5.70 -18.37 5.97
N ALA A 258 -5.70 -17.05 6.15
CA ALA A 258 -6.88 -16.22 5.92
C ALA A 258 -7.39 -16.33 4.48
N LYS A 259 -6.47 -16.26 3.51
CA LYS A 259 -6.80 -16.43 2.09
C LYS A 259 -7.33 -17.83 1.77
N ALA A 260 -6.72 -18.88 2.32
CA ALA A 260 -7.17 -20.27 2.13
C ALA A 260 -8.55 -20.52 2.76
N SER A 261 -8.86 -19.80 3.84
CA SER A 261 -10.14 -19.88 4.56
C SER A 261 -11.22 -18.96 3.98
N SER A 262 -11.02 -18.41 2.77
CA SER A 262 -11.97 -17.52 2.09
C SER A 262 -12.31 -16.24 2.87
N VAL A 263 -11.39 -15.76 3.73
CA VAL A 263 -11.51 -14.44 4.35
C VAL A 263 -11.33 -13.37 3.27
N ASN A 264 -12.38 -12.59 3.04
CA ASN A 264 -12.36 -11.58 1.97
C ASN A 264 -11.54 -10.35 2.35
N ARG A 265 -11.50 -9.96 3.63
CA ARG A 265 -10.92 -8.70 4.08
C ARG A 265 -9.78 -8.92 5.06
N PHE A 266 -8.61 -8.37 4.76
CA PHE A 266 -7.43 -8.47 5.60
C PHE A 266 -6.86 -7.08 5.87
N ILE A 267 -6.93 -6.58 7.10
CA ILE A 267 -6.39 -5.28 7.49
C ILE A 267 -5.10 -5.49 8.26
N PHE A 268 -4.04 -4.83 7.81
CA PHE A 268 -2.72 -4.92 8.41
C PHE A 268 -2.29 -3.57 8.99
N ALA A 269 -1.84 -3.61 10.25
CA ALA A 269 -1.21 -2.47 10.90
C ALA A 269 0.24 -2.28 10.43
N SER A 270 0.46 -1.25 9.61
CA SER A 270 1.78 -0.76 9.20
C SER A 270 2.11 0.57 9.91
N THR A 271 3.12 1.30 9.43
CA THR A 271 3.61 2.53 10.07
C THR A 271 4.09 3.55 9.05
N CYS A 272 4.00 4.85 9.36
CA CYS A 272 4.68 5.90 8.61
C CYS A 272 6.20 5.88 8.81
N SER A 273 6.74 5.15 9.79
CA SER A 273 8.20 5.02 9.98
C SER A 273 8.92 4.38 8.78
N VAL A 274 8.19 3.76 7.85
CA VAL A 274 8.70 3.24 6.57
C VAL A 274 9.34 4.31 5.68
N TYR A 275 8.96 5.56 5.88
CA TYR A 275 9.43 6.69 5.09
C TYR A 275 10.84 7.16 5.47
N GLY A 276 11.28 6.94 6.72
CA GLY A 276 12.57 7.43 7.21
C GLY A 276 12.66 8.95 7.27
N ALA A 277 13.84 9.50 6.95
CA ALA A 277 14.06 10.95 6.92
C ALA A 277 13.81 11.57 5.53
N SER A 278 13.02 12.66 5.49
CA SER A 278 12.77 13.46 4.28
C SER A 278 12.37 14.89 4.63
N LYS A 279 12.74 15.84 3.77
CA LYS A 279 12.30 17.24 3.85
C LYS A 279 10.93 17.47 3.19
N GLU A 280 10.51 16.56 2.31
CA GLU A 280 9.26 16.61 1.56
C GLU A 280 8.05 16.18 2.40
N ILE A 281 6.85 16.55 1.95
CA ILE A 281 5.60 15.97 2.46
C ILE A 281 5.36 14.66 1.71
N LEU A 282 5.28 13.55 2.46
CA LEU A 282 5.27 12.20 1.91
C LEU A 282 3.85 11.66 1.79
N ASN A 283 3.56 10.97 0.70
CA ASN A 283 2.30 10.27 0.47
C ASN A 283 2.55 8.77 0.19
N GLU A 284 1.50 8.00 -0.09
CA GLU A 284 1.62 6.55 -0.29
C GLU A 284 2.47 6.14 -1.50
N TYR A 285 2.76 7.07 -2.42
CA TYR A 285 3.60 6.87 -3.60
C TYR A 285 5.06 7.31 -3.39
N SER A 286 5.36 7.98 -2.28
CA SER A 286 6.72 8.43 -1.97
C SER A 286 7.67 7.26 -1.72
N SER A 287 8.94 7.47 -2.04
CA SER A 287 10.01 6.49 -1.81
C SER A 287 10.15 6.15 -0.33
N LEU A 288 10.40 4.87 -0.04
CA LEU A 288 10.57 4.35 1.32
C LEU A 288 12.07 4.31 1.66
N LYS A 289 12.46 4.89 2.81
CA LYS A 289 13.85 4.94 3.29
C LYS A 289 13.94 4.44 4.74
N PRO A 290 13.62 3.17 5.02
CA PRO A 290 13.53 2.69 6.39
C PRO A 290 14.87 2.79 7.13
N VAL A 291 14.86 3.34 8.34
CA VAL A 291 16.06 3.50 9.20
C VAL A 291 16.16 2.45 10.31
N SER A 292 15.18 1.55 10.41
CA SER A 292 15.07 0.55 11.49
C SER A 292 14.70 -0.83 10.98
N LEU A 293 15.00 -1.87 11.78
CA LEU A 293 14.51 -3.23 11.53
C LEU A 293 12.99 -3.27 11.56
N TYR A 294 12.37 -2.54 12.50
CA TYR A 294 10.91 -2.40 12.58
C TYR A 294 10.32 -1.91 11.25
N ALA A 295 10.82 -0.79 10.71
CA ALA A 295 10.35 -0.24 9.45
C ALA A 295 10.57 -1.21 8.27
N ARG A 296 11.74 -1.86 8.20
CA ARG A 296 12.03 -2.88 7.16
C ARG A 296 11.07 -4.05 7.22
N SER A 297 10.74 -4.55 8.41
CA SER A 297 9.80 -5.68 8.61
C SER A 297 8.39 -5.34 8.14
N LYS A 298 7.92 -4.10 8.40
CA LYS A 298 6.61 -3.62 7.94
C LYS A 298 6.56 -3.45 6.41
N ILE A 299 7.62 -2.91 5.78
CA ILE A 299 7.70 -2.82 4.31
C ILE A 299 7.69 -4.21 3.67
N ALA A 300 8.44 -5.17 4.23
CA ALA A 300 8.44 -6.54 3.74
C ALA A 300 7.05 -7.17 3.84
N SER A 301 6.36 -6.97 4.96
CA SER A 301 4.98 -7.44 5.17
C SER A 301 4.00 -6.81 4.19
N GLU A 302 4.05 -5.49 3.99
CA GLU A 302 3.24 -4.79 2.98
C GLU A 302 3.44 -5.42 1.59
N ARG A 303 4.69 -5.67 1.18
CA ARG A 303 4.98 -6.27 -0.13
C ARG A 303 4.42 -7.66 -0.27
N VAL A 304 4.54 -8.50 0.75
CA VAL A 304 4.00 -9.86 0.76
C VAL A 304 2.48 -9.80 0.63
N LEU A 305 1.81 -9.06 1.51
CA LEU A 305 0.35 -8.95 1.55
C LEU A 305 -0.20 -8.42 0.22
N MET A 306 0.36 -7.34 -0.32
CA MET A 306 -0.13 -6.71 -1.55
C MET A 306 0.05 -7.62 -2.78
N ARG A 307 1.06 -8.51 -2.78
CA ARG A 307 1.23 -9.53 -3.83
C ARG A 307 0.20 -10.67 -3.73
N MET A 308 -0.38 -10.89 -2.55
CA MET A 308 -1.38 -11.93 -2.32
C MET A 308 -2.79 -11.50 -2.71
N ALA A 309 -3.00 -10.21 -3.00
CA ALA A 309 -4.30 -9.64 -3.33
C ALA A 309 -4.92 -10.33 -4.57
N THR A 310 -6.18 -10.72 -4.44
CA THR A 310 -7.00 -11.31 -5.52
C THR A 310 -8.40 -10.68 -5.51
N ALA A 311 -9.30 -11.16 -6.36
CA ALA A 311 -10.72 -10.79 -6.26
C ALA A 311 -11.35 -11.22 -4.93
N SER A 312 -10.93 -12.36 -4.39
CA SER A 312 -11.42 -12.99 -3.16
C SER A 312 -10.59 -12.71 -1.91
N PHE A 313 -9.46 -12.01 -2.03
CA PHE A 313 -8.61 -11.64 -0.89
C PHE A 313 -8.16 -10.18 -1.02
N ALA A 314 -8.69 -9.32 -0.16
CA ALA A 314 -8.48 -7.88 -0.18
C ALA A 314 -7.63 -7.42 1.02
N PRO A 315 -6.28 -7.48 0.90
CA PRO A 315 -5.39 -6.89 1.88
C PRO A 315 -5.45 -5.36 1.79
N THR A 316 -5.48 -4.72 2.96
CA THR A 316 -5.46 -3.27 3.16
C THR A 316 -4.42 -2.95 4.22
N CYS A 317 -3.43 -2.13 3.89
CA CYS A 317 -2.35 -1.76 4.80
C CYS A 317 -2.55 -0.34 5.32
N LEU A 318 -2.58 -0.18 6.64
CA LEU A 318 -2.77 1.09 7.33
C LEU A 318 -1.44 1.55 7.92
N ARG A 319 -0.80 2.56 7.32
CA ARG A 319 0.44 3.17 7.82
C ARG A 319 0.11 4.18 8.91
N PHE A 320 0.12 3.73 10.15
CA PHE A 320 -0.17 4.60 11.28
C PHE A 320 0.95 5.63 11.51
N SER A 321 0.53 6.86 11.77
CA SER A 321 1.37 7.93 12.32
C SER A 321 1.89 7.59 13.71
N THR A 322 2.65 8.49 14.32
CA THR A 322 3.15 8.32 15.70
C THR A 322 1.98 8.33 16.66
N ILE A 323 1.64 7.16 17.19
CA ILE A 323 0.44 7.01 18.02
C ILE A 323 0.69 7.60 19.42
N TYR A 324 -0.32 8.22 20.01
CA TYR A 324 -0.35 8.69 21.41
C TYR A 324 -1.73 8.47 22.03
N GLY A 325 -1.90 8.86 23.29
CA GLY A 325 -3.16 8.73 24.03
C GLY A 325 -3.22 7.51 24.93
N LEU A 326 -4.35 7.34 25.60
CA LEU A 326 -4.58 6.22 26.52
C LEU A 326 -5.46 5.15 25.88
N SER A 327 -5.21 3.90 26.26
CA SER A 327 -6.04 2.73 25.91
C SER A 327 -5.95 1.72 27.05
N GLY A 328 -6.67 0.59 26.92
CA GLY A 328 -6.61 -0.47 27.92
C GLY A 328 -5.19 -0.96 28.20
N ARG A 329 -4.36 -1.13 27.17
CA ARG A 329 -2.90 -1.31 27.34
C ARG A 329 -2.21 0.03 27.10
N THR A 330 -2.13 0.88 28.11
CA THR A 330 -1.45 2.18 27.99
C THR A 330 0.06 2.04 27.73
N ARG A 331 0.62 3.02 27.02
CA ARG A 331 2.05 3.09 26.68
C ARG A 331 2.63 4.44 27.03
N PHE A 332 3.53 4.47 28.00
CA PHE A 332 4.29 5.68 28.37
C PHE A 332 5.67 5.73 27.71
N ASP A 333 5.99 4.78 26.83
CA ASP A 333 7.18 4.81 25.96
C ASP A 333 6.97 5.57 24.63
N LEU A 334 5.81 6.20 24.45
CA LEU A 334 5.45 6.99 23.27
C LEU A 334 5.66 8.48 23.57
N VAL A 335 6.24 9.24 22.62
CA VAL A 335 6.76 10.60 22.89
C VAL A 335 5.76 11.54 23.59
N VAL A 336 4.52 11.68 23.11
CA VAL A 336 3.52 12.57 23.74
C VAL A 336 3.18 12.09 25.16
N ASN A 337 2.92 10.80 25.33
CA ASN A 337 2.58 10.22 26.63
C ASN A 337 3.75 10.31 27.62
N LEU A 338 4.97 10.03 27.15
CA LEU A 338 6.21 10.08 27.93
C LEU A 338 6.51 11.49 28.43
N LEU A 339 6.49 12.48 27.51
CA LEU A 339 6.77 13.87 27.85
C LEU A 339 5.71 14.43 28.80
N THR A 340 4.45 14.07 28.61
CA THR A 340 3.37 14.47 29.51
C THR A 340 3.56 13.82 30.89
N ALA A 341 3.90 12.53 30.94
CA ALA A 341 4.12 11.84 32.20
C ALA A 341 5.30 12.42 33.00
N LYS A 342 6.43 12.68 32.33
CA LYS A 342 7.56 13.39 32.96
C LYS A 342 7.18 14.80 33.43
N GLY A 343 6.39 15.53 32.65
CA GLY A 343 5.91 16.85 33.07
C GLY A 343 5.06 16.81 34.33
N VAL A 344 4.14 15.84 34.45
CA VAL A 344 3.25 15.71 35.62
C VAL A 344 3.98 15.17 36.84
N VAL A 345 4.78 14.11 36.69
CA VAL A 345 5.37 13.36 37.80
C VAL A 345 6.72 13.94 38.23
N ASP A 346 7.53 14.40 37.27
CA ASP A 346 8.92 14.82 37.53
C ASP A 346 9.09 16.34 37.53
N GLY A 347 8.04 17.07 37.12
CA GLY A 347 8.10 18.52 36.93
C GLY A 347 9.06 18.93 35.80
N LEU A 348 9.43 18.02 34.90
CA LEU A 348 10.43 18.25 33.86
C LEU A 348 9.98 17.68 32.52
N ILE A 349 9.93 18.52 31.48
CA ILE A 349 9.66 18.11 30.10
C ILE A 349 10.99 18.17 29.35
N THR A 350 11.55 17.01 29.01
CA THR A 350 12.84 16.92 28.30
C THR A 350 12.62 16.63 26.82
N VAL A 351 12.76 17.65 25.97
CA VAL A 351 12.73 17.50 24.51
C VAL A 351 14.15 17.22 24.03
N ILE A 352 14.36 16.03 23.46
CA ILE A 352 15.62 15.64 22.82
C ILE A 352 15.43 15.79 21.32
N ASP A 353 16.31 16.56 20.68
CA ASP A 353 16.31 16.77 19.22
C ASP A 353 14.96 17.27 18.67
N GLY A 354 14.60 18.49 19.11
CA GLY A 354 13.25 19.03 19.01
C GLY A 354 12.78 19.41 17.61
N ASP A 355 13.67 19.59 16.64
CA ASP A 355 13.34 20.08 15.29
C ASP A 355 12.76 19.00 14.36
N GLN A 356 12.76 17.75 14.82
CA GLN A 356 12.32 16.61 14.05
C GLN A 356 10.80 16.59 13.86
N TRP A 357 10.36 16.51 12.61
CA TRP A 357 8.95 16.38 12.27
C TRP A 357 8.44 14.95 12.46
N ARG A 358 7.23 14.84 13.01
CA ARG A 358 6.44 13.61 13.08
C ARG A 358 4.97 13.91 12.81
N PRO A 359 4.26 13.03 12.09
CA PRO A 359 2.81 13.01 12.18
C PRO A 359 2.36 12.31 13.46
N PHE A 360 1.30 12.79 14.08
CA PHE A 360 0.71 12.24 15.29
C PHE A 360 -0.73 11.78 15.08
N LEU A 361 -1.14 10.74 15.80
CA LEU A 361 -2.50 10.21 15.77
C LEU A 361 -2.89 9.63 17.14
N HIS A 362 -4.07 9.98 17.65
CA HIS A 362 -4.54 9.39 18.89
C HIS A 362 -4.92 7.91 18.68
N VAL A 363 -4.72 7.06 19.70
CA VAL A 363 -4.98 5.61 19.61
C VAL A 363 -6.44 5.28 19.31
N ASP A 364 -7.40 6.06 19.82
CA ASP A 364 -8.81 5.92 19.44
C ASP A 364 -9.06 6.21 17.96
N ASP A 365 -8.35 7.18 17.38
CA ASP A 365 -8.47 7.49 15.96
C ASP A 365 -7.80 6.42 15.09
N ALA A 366 -6.73 5.79 15.57
CA ALA A 366 -6.16 4.61 14.92
C ALA A 366 -7.17 3.45 14.88
N ALA A 367 -7.87 3.19 15.99
CA ALA A 367 -8.96 2.22 16.05
C ALA A 367 -10.13 2.60 15.14
N LEU A 368 -10.51 3.88 15.09
CA LEU A 368 -11.53 4.39 14.17
C LEU A 368 -11.15 4.17 12.69
N ALA A 369 -9.89 4.38 12.33
CA ALA A 369 -9.41 4.13 10.97
C ALA A 369 -9.52 2.66 10.57
N VAL A 370 -9.22 1.73 11.50
CA VAL A 370 -9.43 0.29 11.27
C VAL A 370 -10.91 0.01 11.03
N LEU A 371 -11.80 0.53 11.87
CA LEU A 371 -13.24 0.37 11.70
C LEU A 371 -13.72 0.92 10.35
N LYS A 372 -13.27 2.11 9.95
CA LYS A 372 -13.59 2.70 8.64
C LYS A 372 -13.10 1.82 7.48
N ALA A 373 -11.90 1.27 7.59
CA ALA A 373 -11.38 0.34 6.59
C ALA A 373 -12.14 -1.01 6.58
N LEU A 374 -12.69 -1.47 7.70
CA LEU A 374 -13.58 -2.64 7.77
C LEU A 374 -14.93 -2.38 7.10
N GLU A 375 -15.54 -1.23 7.36
CA GLU A 375 -16.88 -0.90 6.84
C GLU A 375 -16.87 -0.43 5.37
N ALA A 376 -15.73 0.03 4.87
CA ALA A 376 -15.63 0.55 3.51
C ALA A 376 -15.91 -0.53 2.44
N PRO A 377 -16.53 -0.18 1.30
CA PRO A 377 -16.68 -1.08 0.16
C PRO A 377 -15.35 -1.72 -0.26
N LEU A 378 -15.34 -3.05 -0.50
CA LEU A 378 -14.12 -3.79 -0.88
C LEU A 378 -13.35 -3.15 -2.05
N PRO A 379 -13.98 -2.65 -3.13
CA PRO A 379 -13.25 -2.01 -4.23
C PRO A 379 -12.43 -0.78 -3.81
N LEU A 380 -12.80 -0.09 -2.73
CA LEU A 380 -12.10 1.10 -2.25
C LEU A 380 -10.87 0.79 -1.39
N VAL A 381 -10.80 -0.41 -0.80
CA VAL A 381 -9.73 -0.79 0.13
C VAL A 381 -8.86 -1.95 -0.37
N ARG A 382 -9.36 -2.74 -1.31
CA ARG A 382 -8.62 -3.87 -1.89
C ARG A 382 -7.29 -3.41 -2.48
N ASN A 383 -6.22 -4.04 -2.00
CA ASN A 383 -4.85 -3.77 -2.45
C ASN A 383 -4.50 -2.28 -2.31
N GLN A 384 -4.92 -1.66 -1.19
CA GLN A 384 -4.62 -0.26 -0.89
C GLN A 384 -3.68 -0.12 0.30
N LEU A 385 -2.83 0.89 0.19
CA LEU A 385 -2.06 1.48 1.27
C LEU A 385 -2.73 2.80 1.64
N PHE A 386 -2.89 3.08 2.94
CA PHE A 386 -3.36 4.36 3.45
C PHE A 386 -2.42 4.86 4.53
N ASN A 387 -1.94 6.09 4.41
CA ASN A 387 -1.40 6.83 5.54
C ASN A 387 -2.56 7.18 6.48
N VAL A 388 -2.40 6.91 7.77
CA VAL A 388 -3.42 7.17 8.78
C VAL A 388 -2.96 8.27 9.72
N GLY A 389 -3.66 9.40 9.70
CA GLY A 389 -3.31 10.62 10.41
C GLY A 389 -4.16 11.81 9.96
N SER A 390 -3.73 13.02 10.31
CA SER A 390 -4.28 14.27 9.77
C SER A 390 -3.15 15.17 9.28
N ASN A 391 -3.42 15.96 8.23
CA ASN A 391 -2.49 16.95 7.72
C ASN A 391 -2.19 18.03 8.78
N ASP A 392 -3.17 18.29 9.65
CA ASP A 392 -3.08 19.25 10.76
C ASP A 392 -2.30 18.72 11.96
N GLN A 393 -1.91 17.44 11.93
CA GLN A 393 -1.24 16.73 13.03
C GLN A 393 0.23 16.42 12.73
N ASN A 394 0.85 17.14 11.80
CA ASN A 394 2.29 17.14 11.62
C ASN A 394 2.91 18.19 12.55
N TYR A 395 3.69 17.75 13.52
CA TYR A 395 4.36 18.62 14.50
C TYR A 395 5.83 18.26 14.63
N THR A 396 6.63 19.24 15.05
CA THR A 396 7.96 18.95 15.58
C THR A 396 7.85 18.45 17.03
N ILE A 397 8.87 17.72 17.51
CA ILE A 397 8.87 17.28 18.92
C ILE A 397 8.92 18.47 19.87
N GLN A 398 9.58 19.56 19.47
CA GLN A 398 9.59 20.82 20.22
C GLN A 398 8.19 21.40 20.37
N GLN A 399 7.40 21.48 19.28
CA GLN A 399 6.03 21.97 19.34
C GLN A 399 5.16 21.11 20.28
N VAL A 400 5.38 19.80 20.31
CA VAL A 400 4.71 18.92 21.28
C VAL A 400 5.10 19.28 22.72
N GLY A 401 6.39 19.49 22.98
CA GLY A 401 6.87 19.93 24.30
C GLY A 401 6.29 21.28 24.74
N GLU A 402 6.18 22.23 23.82
CA GLU A 402 5.55 23.54 24.04
C GLU A 402 4.06 23.40 24.39
N ILE A 403 3.29 22.60 23.65
CA ILE A 403 1.87 22.31 23.95
C ILE A 403 1.72 21.69 25.36
N ILE A 404 2.61 20.77 25.73
CA ILE A 404 2.59 20.16 27.07
C ILE A 404 2.91 21.20 28.14
N HIS A 405 3.91 22.06 27.92
CA HIS A 405 4.29 23.12 28.86
C HIS A 405 3.19 24.16 29.05
N GLU A 406 2.47 24.56 27.99
CA GLU A 406 1.31 25.44 28.11
C GLU A 406 0.21 24.84 29.00
N LEU A 407 0.00 23.52 28.94
CA LEU A 407 -0.98 22.81 29.77
C LEU A 407 -0.45 22.49 31.19
N LEU A 408 0.86 22.50 31.38
CA LEU A 408 1.55 22.27 32.66
C LEU A 408 2.63 23.34 32.89
N PRO A 409 2.25 24.61 33.16
CA PRO A 409 3.23 25.70 33.32
C PRO A 409 4.19 25.49 34.50
N THR A 410 3.81 24.65 35.46
CA THR A 410 4.64 24.27 36.61
C THR A 410 5.80 23.36 36.26
N ALA A 411 5.75 22.66 35.11
CA ALA A 411 6.82 21.78 34.66
C ALA A 411 7.85 22.56 33.85
N LYS A 412 9.14 22.38 34.14
CA LYS A 412 10.22 23.04 33.40
C LYS A 412 10.41 22.38 32.03
N LEU A 413 10.36 23.15 30.95
CA LEU A 413 10.74 22.70 29.61
C LEU A 413 12.25 22.83 29.41
N VAL A 414 12.92 21.73 29.06
CA VAL A 414 14.34 21.68 28.72
C VAL A 414 14.52 21.04 27.36
N CYS A 415 15.20 21.75 26.46
CA CYS A 415 15.60 21.24 25.17
C CYS A 415 17.08 20.83 25.22
N SER A 416 17.37 19.57 24.95
CA SER A 416 18.74 19.05 24.83
C SER A 416 19.06 18.70 23.39
N GLY A 417 20.34 18.80 23.02
CA GLY A 417 20.84 18.48 21.68
C GLY A 417 20.76 17.00 21.31
N TYR A 418 21.45 16.66 20.22
CA TYR A 418 21.45 15.40 19.45
C TYR A 418 20.85 14.15 20.12
N GLY A 419 19.81 13.60 19.49
CA GLY A 419 19.17 12.33 19.85
C GLY A 419 19.55 11.18 18.91
N ALA A 420 19.23 9.94 19.31
CA ALA A 420 19.53 8.74 18.52
C ALA A 420 18.47 8.41 17.44
N ASP A 421 17.29 9.05 17.46
CA ASP A 421 16.22 8.81 16.48
C ASP A 421 16.47 9.62 15.20
N SER A 422 16.85 8.97 14.12
CA SER A 422 17.18 9.63 12.85
C SER A 422 15.96 9.96 11.98
N ARG A 423 14.73 9.65 12.43
CA ARG A 423 13.53 9.94 11.65
C ARG A 423 13.27 11.46 11.63
N ASN A 424 12.78 11.96 10.50
CA ASN A 424 12.31 13.35 10.37
C ASN A 424 11.44 13.44 9.11
N TYR A 425 10.12 13.51 9.24
CA TYR A 425 9.23 13.47 8.08
C TYR A 425 7.84 14.06 8.37
N ARG A 426 7.22 14.58 7.31
CA ARG A 426 5.82 15.00 7.28
C ARG A 426 5.04 14.15 6.30
N VAL A 427 3.76 13.92 6.56
CA VAL A 427 2.94 13.01 5.76
C VAL A 427 1.65 13.69 5.34
N ASP A 428 1.23 13.43 4.10
CA ASP A 428 -0.08 13.75 3.57
C ASP A 428 -1.05 12.59 3.78
N PHE A 429 -2.21 12.91 4.33
CA PHE A 429 -3.31 12.02 4.69
C PHE A 429 -4.55 12.25 3.81
N SER A 430 -4.41 13.02 2.73
CA SER A 430 -5.53 13.32 1.81
C SER A 430 -6.18 12.07 1.24
N LYS A 431 -5.43 10.99 1.01
CA LYS A 431 -5.95 9.75 0.42
C LYS A 431 -6.99 9.09 1.34
N ILE A 432 -6.65 8.85 2.61
CA ILE A 432 -7.57 8.17 3.54
C ILE A 432 -8.83 9.02 3.81
N ARG A 433 -8.67 10.34 3.88
CA ARG A 433 -9.80 11.27 4.04
C ARG A 433 -10.76 11.20 2.85
N LYS A 434 -10.23 11.26 1.62
CA LYS A 434 -11.04 11.23 0.39
C LYS A 434 -11.67 9.86 0.13
N THR A 435 -10.95 8.78 0.39
CA THR A 435 -11.42 7.42 0.06
C THR A 435 -12.32 6.82 1.14
N LEU A 436 -12.01 7.03 2.42
CA LEU A 436 -12.72 6.38 3.54
C LEU A 436 -13.56 7.37 4.38
N GLY A 437 -13.50 8.68 4.08
CA GLY A 437 -14.13 9.70 4.92
C GLY A 437 -13.55 9.75 6.33
N PHE A 438 -12.30 9.31 6.50
CA PHE A 438 -11.64 9.29 7.80
C PHE A 438 -11.23 10.71 8.19
N VAL A 439 -11.69 11.15 9.37
CA VAL A 439 -11.32 12.41 10.02
C VAL A 439 -11.03 12.08 11.48
N PRO A 440 -9.79 12.29 11.96
CA PRO A 440 -9.46 12.14 13.37
C PRO A 440 -10.32 13.02 14.26
N GLN A 441 -10.68 12.51 15.44
CA GLN A 441 -11.54 13.19 16.42
C GLN A 441 -10.75 13.81 17.56
N TRP A 442 -9.45 13.50 17.68
CA TRP A 442 -8.59 13.98 18.74
C TRP A 442 -7.50 14.92 18.24
N THR A 443 -7.21 15.94 19.04
CA THR A 443 -6.03 16.80 18.95
C THR A 443 -4.94 16.38 19.93
N ILE A 444 -3.67 16.75 19.66
CA ILE A 444 -2.58 16.53 20.63
C ILE A 444 -2.92 17.18 21.96
N ARG A 445 -3.49 18.40 21.95
CA ARG A 445 -3.87 19.12 23.16
C ARG A 445 -4.86 18.31 24.01
N GLU A 446 -5.91 17.76 23.39
CA GLU A 446 -6.90 16.92 24.10
C GLU A 446 -6.29 15.62 24.62
N GLY A 447 -5.41 14.97 23.85
CA GLY A 447 -4.73 13.77 24.34
C GLY A 447 -3.74 14.04 25.47
N VAL A 448 -3.03 15.17 25.45
CA VAL A 448 -2.19 15.60 26.58
C VAL A 448 -3.05 15.84 27.82
N GLN A 449 -4.20 16.52 27.69
CA GLN A 449 -5.16 16.69 28.79
C GLN A 449 -5.67 15.34 29.32
N GLN A 450 -5.96 14.38 28.44
CA GLN A 450 -6.36 13.03 28.82
C GLN A 450 -5.28 12.37 29.70
N VAL A 451 -4.01 12.43 29.29
CA VAL A 451 -2.89 11.85 30.03
C VAL A 451 -2.67 12.56 31.37
N ILE A 452 -2.74 13.90 31.41
CA ILE A 452 -2.63 14.69 32.65
C ILE A 452 -3.70 14.27 33.65
N LYS A 453 -4.95 14.15 33.20
CA LYS A 453 -6.09 13.80 34.06
C LYS A 453 -5.87 12.45 34.75
N VAL A 454 -5.47 11.43 33.99
CA VAL A 454 -5.26 10.08 34.53
C VAL A 454 -4.08 10.05 35.51
N LEU A 455 -2.96 10.71 35.19
CA LEU A 455 -1.82 10.76 36.11
C LEU A 455 -2.14 11.50 37.42
N LYS A 456 -2.87 12.62 37.35
CA LYS A 456 -3.29 13.36 38.55
C LYS A 456 -4.33 12.63 39.40
N SER A 457 -5.14 11.75 38.80
CA SER A 457 -6.13 10.95 39.52
C SER A 457 -5.52 9.85 40.40
N GLY A 458 -4.25 9.47 40.15
CA GLY A 458 -3.59 8.35 40.84
C GLY A 458 -3.92 6.97 40.28
N GLU A 459 -4.72 6.87 39.21
CA GLU A 459 -4.98 5.60 38.49
C GLU A 459 -3.69 4.94 38.00
N VAL A 460 -2.72 5.74 37.54
CA VAL A 460 -1.38 5.29 37.19
C VAL A 460 -0.42 5.65 38.32
N LYS A 461 0.00 4.65 39.10
CA LYS A 461 0.93 4.81 40.24
C LYS A 461 2.35 5.18 39.79
N ASP A 462 2.93 4.40 38.87
CA ASP A 462 4.22 4.70 38.26
C ASP A 462 4.17 4.45 36.75
N TYR A 463 4.36 5.50 35.97
CA TYR A 463 4.38 5.42 34.51
C TYR A 463 5.62 4.69 33.97
N ARG A 464 6.64 4.47 34.81
CA ARG A 464 7.91 3.81 34.45
C ARG A 464 7.85 2.30 34.52
N ASP A 465 6.78 1.73 35.08
CA ASP A 465 6.57 0.28 35.17
C ASP A 465 6.76 -0.38 33.80
N ALA A 466 7.34 -1.58 33.82
CA ALA A 466 7.63 -2.36 32.62
C ALA A 466 6.38 -2.55 31.74
N LYS A 467 5.20 -2.75 32.34
CA LYS A 467 3.92 -2.93 31.62
C LYS A 467 3.59 -1.79 30.65
N TYR A 468 4.07 -0.57 30.89
CA TYR A 468 3.83 0.60 30.05
C TYR A 468 4.90 0.83 28.97
N SER A 469 5.93 -0.01 28.88
CA SER A 469 7.01 0.12 27.90
C SER A 469 7.27 -1.21 27.19
N ASN A 470 7.24 -1.21 25.85
CA ASN A 470 7.53 -2.43 25.10
C ASN A 470 8.95 -2.93 25.34
N VAL A 471 9.91 -2.01 25.35
CA VAL A 471 11.33 -2.33 25.45
C VAL A 471 11.64 -2.89 26.83
N LYS A 472 11.21 -2.20 27.89
CA LYS A 472 11.43 -2.67 29.27
C LYS A 472 10.76 -4.01 29.51
N PHE A 473 9.49 -4.13 29.12
CA PHE A 473 8.77 -5.40 29.29
C PHE A 473 9.50 -6.55 28.62
N LEU A 474 9.94 -6.40 27.37
CA LEU A 474 10.65 -7.48 26.66
C LEU A 474 12.00 -7.80 27.31
N THR A 475 12.74 -6.80 27.79
CA THR A 475 14.02 -7.00 28.47
C THR A 475 13.87 -7.70 29.82
N GLU A 476 12.86 -7.33 30.60
CA GLU A 476 12.72 -7.76 32.00
C GLU A 476 11.90 -9.05 32.15
N GLU A 477 10.82 -9.23 31.38
CA GLU A 477 9.83 -10.30 31.60
C GLU A 477 9.38 -11.02 30.33
N GLY A 478 9.29 -10.30 29.21
CA GLY A 478 8.55 -10.73 28.02
C GLY A 478 9.34 -11.68 27.11
N ARG A 479 10.67 -11.58 27.07
CA ARG A 479 11.47 -12.41 26.14
C ARG A 479 11.32 -13.89 26.42
N SER A 480 11.33 -14.32 27.69
CA SER A 480 11.13 -15.73 28.07
C SER A 480 9.73 -16.23 27.71
N ARG A 481 8.70 -15.39 27.87
CA ARG A 481 7.31 -15.72 27.54
C ARG A 481 7.08 -15.88 26.04
N ILE A 482 7.78 -15.11 25.21
CA ILE A 482 7.70 -15.21 23.75
C ILE A 482 8.61 -16.34 23.24
N SER A 483 9.81 -16.53 23.77
CA SER A 483 10.75 -17.54 23.27
C SER A 483 10.36 -18.98 23.59
N CYS A 484 9.55 -19.22 24.62
CA CYS A 484 9.12 -20.56 25.04
C CYS A 484 8.22 -21.32 24.03
N VAL A 485 7.83 -20.71 22.91
CA VAL A 485 6.87 -21.30 21.96
C VAL A 485 7.48 -22.43 21.11
N ASN A 486 8.81 -22.44 20.90
CA ASN A 486 9.52 -23.62 20.38
C ASN A 486 9.91 -24.60 21.49
N GLY A 487 9.42 -24.40 22.72
CA GLY A 487 9.66 -25.33 23.82
C GLY A 487 9.20 -26.74 23.48
N TRP A 488 8.16 -26.93 22.68
CA TRP A 488 7.76 -28.27 22.22
C TRP A 488 8.77 -28.87 21.24
N ALA A 489 9.34 -28.08 20.32
CA ALA A 489 10.32 -28.55 19.35
C ALA A 489 11.65 -28.86 20.05
N ASN A 490 12.08 -28.00 20.97
CA ASN A 490 13.25 -28.27 21.81
C ASN A 490 13.02 -29.49 22.70
N ARG A 491 11.86 -29.61 23.38
CA ARG A 491 11.50 -30.81 24.14
C ARG A 491 11.48 -32.06 23.26
N LEU A 492 10.96 -31.97 22.03
CA LEU A 492 10.95 -33.10 21.09
C LEU A 492 12.36 -33.46 20.62
N ILE A 493 13.22 -32.48 20.35
CA ILE A 493 14.63 -32.70 19.98
C ILE A 493 15.39 -33.34 21.16
N GLU A 494 15.22 -32.82 22.37
CA GLU A 494 15.83 -33.35 23.59
C GLU A 494 15.31 -34.76 23.90
N GLN A 495 14.00 -34.98 23.78
CA GLN A 495 13.37 -36.29 23.94
C GLN A 495 13.88 -37.28 22.89
N THR A 496 13.95 -36.87 21.62
CA THR A 496 14.51 -37.71 20.54
C THR A 496 15.97 -38.05 20.84
N ALA A 497 16.79 -37.07 21.22
CA ALA A 497 18.19 -37.31 21.59
C ALA A 497 18.33 -38.27 22.78
N SER A 498 17.46 -38.15 23.79
CA SER A 498 17.38 -39.06 24.93
C SER A 498 16.98 -40.48 24.51
N ASP A 499 15.94 -40.61 23.68
CA ASP A 499 15.44 -41.91 23.20
C ASP A 499 16.50 -42.65 22.38
N TYR A 500 17.23 -41.93 21.51
CA TYR A 500 18.36 -42.49 20.77
C TYR A 500 19.55 -42.87 21.66
N ALA A 501 19.83 -42.09 22.71
CA ALA A 501 20.89 -42.43 23.67
C ALA A 501 20.57 -43.71 24.47
N VAL A 502 19.30 -43.91 24.84
CA VAL A 502 18.82 -45.14 25.49
C VAL A 502 18.92 -46.34 24.54
N LEU A 503 18.55 -46.17 23.27
CA LEU A 503 18.65 -47.21 22.26
C LEU A 503 20.11 -47.58 21.92
N ALA A 504 21.01 -46.61 21.83
CA ALA A 504 22.45 -46.87 21.62
C ALA A 504 23.06 -47.68 22.78
N LYS A 505 22.72 -47.30 24.02
CA LYS A 505 23.14 -48.01 25.22
C LYS A 505 22.58 -49.44 25.30
N ALA A 506 21.36 -49.67 24.81
CA ALA A 506 20.76 -51.00 24.70
C ALA A 506 21.36 -51.84 23.56
N ALA A 507 21.88 -51.20 22.52
CA ALA A 507 22.53 -51.83 21.38
C ALA A 507 24.04 -52.09 21.57
N GLY A 508 24.63 -51.65 22.69
CA GLY A 508 26.05 -51.86 23.01
C GLY A 508 27.01 -51.01 22.16
N VAL A 509 26.54 -49.87 21.63
CA VAL A 509 27.35 -48.89 20.88
C VAL A 509 27.60 -47.65 21.72
#